data_AF-A0A536TIC9-F1
#
_entry.id   AF-A0A536TIC9-F1
#
_cell.length_a   1.000
_cell.length_b   1.000
_cell.length_c   1.000
_cell.angle_alpha   90.00
_cell.angle_beta   90.00
_cell.angle_gamma   90.00
#
_symmetry.space_group_name_H-M   'P 1'
#
loop_
_entity.id
_entity.type
_entity.pdbx_description
1 polymer ?
#
loop_
_entity_poly.entity_id
_entity_poly.type
_entity_poly.pdbx_seq_one_letter_code
_entity_poly.pdbx_strand_id
1 'polypeptide(L)'
;MRKLNTFVRTLLAASLSLPAATALAGAQVEEALAANVQNSLHRSVSDYPAPNLVFANDVEGGAWLAEMSSRLASKISDWPTRRDFLISVQYESTRAGLDPQLVLGLIQHESNFRKYAVSGAGARGYMQVMPFWMRQIGNEGHDLFTLRTNLRYGCTILRHYLDMEKGDL
;
A
#
# COMPACT_ATOMS: atom_id res chain seq x y z
N MET A 1 -8.55 71.01 10.37
CA MET A 1 -7.36 70.38 9.78
C MET A 1 -7.28 68.93 10.24
N ARG A 2 -7.00 68.01 9.31
CA ARG A 2 -6.95 66.54 9.49
C ARG A 2 -6.21 66.09 10.75
N LYS A 3 -6.67 64.98 11.37
CA LYS A 3 -5.85 63.78 11.59
C LYS A 3 -6.72 62.53 11.80
N LEU A 4 -6.27 61.50 11.10
CA LEU A 4 -6.75 60.13 10.93
C LEU A 4 -6.18 59.28 12.08
N ASN A 5 -6.96 58.36 12.68
CA ASN A 5 -6.70 56.89 12.75
C ASN A 5 -7.37 56.14 13.93
N THR A 6 -7.95 54.97 13.57
CA THR A 6 -8.16 53.72 14.34
C THR A 6 -9.24 53.67 15.43
N PHE A 7 -10.21 52.75 15.30
CA PHE A 7 -10.38 51.56 16.17
C PHE A 7 -11.44 50.62 15.52
N VAL A 8 -10.99 49.54 14.87
CA VAL A 8 -11.22 48.12 15.25
C VAL A 8 -12.68 47.67 15.09
N ARG A 9 -13.06 47.13 13.92
CA ARG A 9 -13.05 45.68 13.57
C ARG A 9 -13.92 44.82 14.48
N THR A 10 -15.21 44.72 14.14
CA THR A 10 -16.08 43.64 14.60
C THR A 10 -16.92 43.21 13.41
N LEU A 11 -16.59 42.08 12.78
CA LEU A 11 -17.51 41.36 11.88
C LEU A 11 -17.06 39.90 11.75
N LEU A 12 -17.88 39.04 12.35
CA LEU A 12 -18.16 37.65 12.03
C LEU A 12 -16.98 36.70 11.80
N ALA A 13 -16.55 36.03 12.87
CA ALA A 13 -15.94 34.70 12.76
C ALA A 13 -17.06 33.65 12.63
N ALA A 14 -17.55 33.42 11.41
CA ALA A 14 -18.32 32.22 11.10
C ALA A 14 -17.33 31.08 10.85
N SER A 15 -17.01 30.33 11.91
CA SER A 15 -16.22 29.11 11.80
C SER A 15 -17.02 28.06 11.02
N LEU A 16 -16.67 27.86 9.76
CA LEU A 16 -17.16 26.78 8.92
C LEU A 16 -16.54 25.46 9.42
N SER A 17 -17.16 24.82 10.41
CA SER A 17 -16.85 23.44 10.77
C SER A 17 -17.47 22.52 9.71
N LEU A 18 -16.73 22.28 8.63
CA LEU A 18 -17.05 21.20 7.70
C LEU A 18 -16.87 19.87 8.46
N PRO A 19 -17.91 19.03 8.60
CA PRO A 19 -17.72 17.67 9.09
C PRO A 19 -16.84 16.95 8.06
N ALA A 20 -15.72 16.39 8.52
CA ALA A 20 -14.93 15.48 7.71
C ALA A 20 -15.85 14.28 7.39
N ALA A 21 -16.33 14.21 6.16
CA ALA A 21 -17.06 13.05 5.68
C ALA A 21 -16.12 11.86 5.87
N THR A 22 -16.51 10.94 6.74
CA THR A 22 -15.83 9.65 6.86
C THR A 22 -16.04 8.93 5.53
N ALA A 23 -15.03 8.95 4.67
CA ALA A 23 -15.00 8.13 3.47
C ALA A 23 -15.02 6.66 3.93
N LEU A 24 -16.17 6.02 3.82
CA LEU A 24 -16.29 4.59 4.04
C LEU A 24 -15.73 3.93 2.77
N ALA A 25 -14.52 3.38 2.85
CA ALA A 25 -13.98 2.59 1.76
C ALA A 25 -14.95 1.43 1.48
N GLY A 26 -15.61 1.47 0.31
CA GLY A 26 -16.53 0.44 -0.12
C GLY A 26 -15.82 -0.89 -0.30
N ALA A 27 -16.55 -2.00 -0.17
CA ALA A 27 -16.00 -3.30 -0.55
C ALA A 27 -15.65 -3.28 -2.04
N GLN A 28 -14.42 -3.67 -2.39
CA GLN A 28 -14.03 -3.85 -3.79
C GLN A 28 -14.98 -4.86 -4.45
N VAL A 29 -15.52 -4.49 -5.59
CA VAL A 29 -16.41 -5.35 -6.39
C VAL A 29 -15.54 -6.17 -7.35
N GLU A 30 -15.90 -7.43 -7.55
CA GLU A 30 -15.24 -8.27 -8.55
C GLU A 30 -15.62 -7.79 -9.96
N GLU A 31 -14.64 -7.26 -10.69
CA GLU A 31 -14.80 -6.81 -12.07
C GLU A 31 -14.33 -7.88 -13.06
N ALA A 32 -14.99 -7.95 -14.22
CA ALA A 32 -14.59 -8.87 -15.28
C ALA A 32 -13.37 -8.31 -16.03
N LEU A 33 -12.23 -8.99 -15.90
CA LEU A 33 -11.01 -8.64 -16.62
C LEU A 33 -11.09 -9.11 -18.08
N ALA A 34 -10.59 -8.28 -19.00
CA ALA A 34 -10.32 -8.74 -20.35
C ALA A 34 -9.26 -9.86 -20.33
N ALA A 35 -9.39 -10.86 -21.20
CA ALA A 35 -8.54 -12.05 -21.16
C ALA A 35 -7.03 -11.74 -21.27
N ASN A 36 -6.66 -10.73 -22.06
CA ASN A 36 -5.28 -10.26 -22.17
C ASN A 36 -4.76 -9.62 -20.87
N VAL A 37 -5.59 -8.83 -20.17
CA VAL A 37 -5.26 -8.24 -18.87
C VAL A 37 -5.09 -9.34 -17.83
N GLN A 38 -6.05 -10.26 -17.74
CA GLN A 38 -5.99 -11.41 -16.85
C GLN A 38 -4.71 -12.22 -17.06
N ASN A 39 -4.36 -12.55 -18.31
CA ASN A 39 -3.13 -13.27 -18.66
C ASN A 39 -1.85 -12.48 -18.31
N SER A 40 -1.87 -11.16 -18.43
CA SER A 40 -0.74 -10.31 -18.04
C SER A 40 -0.53 -10.33 -16.53
N LEU A 41 -1.61 -10.12 -15.76
CA LEU A 41 -1.57 -10.14 -14.30
C LEU A 41 -1.22 -11.53 -13.76
N HIS A 42 -1.74 -12.59 -14.37
CA HIS A 42 -1.44 -13.97 -14.01
C HIS A 42 0.06 -14.30 -14.13
N ARG A 43 0.71 -13.85 -15.20
CA ARG A 43 2.17 -13.99 -15.35
C ARG A 43 2.92 -13.23 -14.26
N SER A 44 2.50 -11.99 -13.95
CA SER A 44 3.13 -11.18 -12.90
C SER A 44 3.11 -11.87 -11.52
N VAL A 45 1.99 -12.53 -11.16
CA VAL A 45 1.85 -13.18 -9.85
C VAL A 45 2.40 -14.61 -9.77
N SER A 46 2.74 -15.23 -10.90
CA SER A 46 3.27 -16.60 -10.95
C SER A 46 4.79 -16.70 -10.81
N ASP A 47 5.52 -15.61 -11.02
CA ASP A 47 6.97 -15.56 -10.85
C ASP A 47 7.37 -15.45 -9.36
N TYR A 48 8.33 -16.27 -8.88
CA TYR A 48 8.73 -16.33 -7.46
C TYR A 48 10.26 -16.30 -7.19
N PRO A 49 11.06 -15.43 -7.81
CA PRO A 49 12.48 -15.29 -7.44
C PRO A 49 12.65 -14.88 -5.97
N ALA A 50 13.68 -15.35 -5.26
CA ALA A 50 13.90 -14.94 -3.87
C ALA A 50 14.08 -13.41 -3.75
N PRO A 51 13.42 -12.72 -2.80
CA PRO A 51 13.53 -11.27 -2.69
C PRO A 51 14.94 -10.84 -2.28
N ASN A 52 15.42 -9.79 -2.90
CA ASN A 52 16.64 -9.09 -2.52
C ASN A 52 16.37 -7.58 -2.53
N LEU A 53 17.26 -6.80 -1.91
CA LEU A 53 17.16 -5.34 -1.96
C LEU A 53 17.61 -4.87 -3.35
N VAL A 54 16.77 -4.07 -4.00
CA VAL A 54 17.02 -3.51 -5.34
C VAL A 54 17.37 -2.03 -5.22
N PHE A 55 18.66 -1.73 -5.04
CA PHE A 55 19.19 -0.36 -4.97
C PHE A 55 20.37 -0.20 -5.93
N ALA A 56 20.81 1.05 -6.14
CA ALA A 56 21.97 1.33 -6.96
C ALA A 56 23.27 0.73 -6.36
N ASN A 57 23.33 0.62 -5.03
CA ASN A 57 24.45 0.01 -4.31
C ASN A 57 24.02 -0.53 -2.93
N ASP A 58 24.85 -1.41 -2.36
CA ASP A 58 24.57 -2.07 -1.09
C ASP A 58 24.52 -1.11 0.11
N VAL A 59 25.25 0.01 0.05
CA VAL A 59 25.28 1.02 1.11
C VAL A 59 23.92 1.69 1.25
N GLU A 60 23.32 2.08 0.12
CA GLU A 60 21.98 2.67 0.06
C GLU A 60 20.92 1.68 0.56
N GLY A 61 20.99 0.42 0.10
CA GLY A 61 20.07 -0.62 0.54
C GLY A 61 20.17 -0.90 2.05
N GLY A 62 21.40 -0.95 2.58
CA GLY A 62 21.64 -1.12 4.01
C GLY A 62 21.11 0.05 4.84
N ALA A 63 21.32 1.29 4.38
CA ALA A 63 20.83 2.50 5.04
C ALA A 63 19.30 2.55 5.06
N TRP A 64 18.65 2.27 3.93
CA TRP A 64 17.20 2.20 3.83
C TRP A 64 16.62 1.14 4.78
N LEU A 65 17.21 -0.06 4.80
CA LEU A 65 16.76 -1.15 5.66
C LEU A 65 16.90 -0.80 7.15
N ALA A 66 18.02 -0.20 7.55
CA ALA A 66 18.25 0.22 8.92
C ALA A 66 17.22 1.28 9.38
N GLU A 67 16.99 2.30 8.55
CA GLU A 67 16.06 3.39 8.82
C GLU A 67 14.61 2.89 8.92
N MET A 68 14.15 2.10 7.95
CA MET A 68 12.79 1.55 7.97
C MET A 68 12.61 0.53 9.10
N SER A 69 13.64 -0.26 9.41
CA SER A 69 13.62 -1.21 10.53
C SER A 69 13.44 -0.49 11.87
N SER A 70 14.09 0.66 12.08
CA SER A 70 13.90 1.48 13.28
C SER A 70 12.45 1.96 13.41
N ARG A 71 11.88 2.53 12.35
CA ARG A 71 10.50 3.05 12.33
C ARG A 71 9.46 1.97 12.60
N LEU A 72 9.67 0.77 12.05
CA LEU A 72 8.72 -0.32 12.12
C LEU A 72 8.86 -1.19 13.39
N ALA A 73 9.86 -0.91 14.23
CA ALA A 73 10.17 -1.74 15.40
C ALA A 73 9.02 -1.87 16.42
N SER A 74 8.16 -0.84 16.53
CA SER A 74 6.98 -0.88 17.40
C SER A 74 5.83 -1.73 16.85
N LYS A 75 5.83 -2.02 15.54
CA LYS A 75 4.77 -2.76 14.85
C LYS A 75 5.15 -4.21 14.57
N ILE A 76 6.41 -4.44 14.22
CA ILE A 76 7.00 -5.76 14.02
C ILE A 76 8.25 -5.84 14.90
N SER A 77 8.11 -6.34 16.13
CA SER A 77 9.18 -6.34 17.13
C SER A 77 10.32 -7.29 16.75
N ASP A 78 9.98 -8.49 16.28
CA ASP A 78 10.92 -9.52 15.85
C ASP A 78 11.76 -9.04 14.66
N TRP A 79 13.08 -8.94 14.86
CA TRP A 79 14.00 -8.37 13.86
C TRP A 79 14.10 -9.22 12.59
N PRO A 80 14.26 -10.56 12.63
CA PRO A 80 14.25 -11.38 11.42
C PRO A 80 12.97 -11.19 10.59
N THR A 81 11.80 -11.26 11.24
CA THR A 81 10.51 -11.05 10.58
C THR A 81 10.40 -9.65 9.97
N ARG A 82 10.82 -8.62 10.70
CA ARG A 82 10.81 -7.23 10.21
C ARG A 82 11.74 -7.04 9.02
N ARG A 83 12.93 -7.65 9.05
CA ARG A 83 13.89 -7.63 7.95
C ARG A 83 13.31 -8.28 6.71
N ASP A 84 12.76 -9.49 6.83
CA ASP A 84 12.20 -10.22 5.70
C ASP A 84 10.97 -9.50 5.12
N PHE A 85 10.15 -8.90 5.97
CA PHE A 85 9.07 -8.01 5.57
C PHE A 85 9.58 -6.84 4.73
N LEU A 86 10.56 -6.08 5.22
CA LEU A 86 11.07 -4.89 4.53
C LEU A 86 11.74 -5.23 3.20
N ILE A 87 12.55 -6.30 3.14
CA ILE A 87 13.15 -6.76 1.88
C ILE A 87 12.05 -7.15 0.89
N SER A 88 11.01 -7.87 1.35
CA SER A 88 9.91 -8.27 0.49
C SER A 88 9.10 -7.07 0.00
N VAL A 89 8.83 -6.08 0.85
CA VAL A 89 8.13 -4.85 0.44
C VAL A 89 8.94 -4.10 -0.60
N GLN A 90 10.24 -3.91 -0.37
CA GLN A 90 11.10 -3.18 -1.28
C GLN A 90 11.22 -3.88 -2.64
N TYR A 91 11.41 -5.20 -2.63
CA TYR A 91 11.48 -5.99 -3.85
C TYR A 91 10.15 -5.98 -4.62
N GLU A 92 9.03 -6.23 -3.93
CA GLU A 92 7.73 -6.37 -4.57
C GLU A 92 7.13 -5.02 -5.02
N SER A 93 7.50 -3.91 -4.38
CA SER A 93 7.16 -2.57 -4.87
C SER A 93 8.00 -2.21 -6.10
N THR A 94 9.33 -2.36 -6.01
CA THR A 94 10.26 -1.98 -7.08
C THR A 94 9.98 -2.75 -8.38
N ARG A 95 9.78 -4.07 -8.33
CA ARG A 95 9.47 -4.86 -9.54
C ARG A 95 8.09 -4.52 -10.13
N ALA A 96 7.14 -4.01 -9.34
CA ALA A 96 5.87 -3.50 -9.84
C ALA A 96 5.94 -2.03 -10.33
N GLY A 97 7.11 -1.39 -10.25
CA GLY A 97 7.27 0.04 -10.59
C GLY A 97 6.56 0.96 -9.60
N LEU A 98 6.50 0.57 -8.33
CA LEU A 98 5.89 1.33 -7.24
C LEU A 98 6.95 1.82 -6.27
N ASP A 99 6.71 2.98 -5.66
CA ASP A 99 7.53 3.48 -4.56
C ASP A 99 7.34 2.58 -3.30
N PRO A 100 8.42 2.03 -2.72
CA PRO A 100 8.34 1.29 -1.45
C PRO A 100 7.65 2.06 -0.32
N GLN A 101 7.80 3.39 -0.25
CA GLN A 101 7.17 4.22 0.78
C GLN A 101 5.66 4.32 0.59
N LEU A 102 5.17 4.42 -0.65
CA LEU A 102 3.74 4.36 -0.97
C LEU A 102 3.16 3.01 -0.48
N VAL A 103 3.84 1.91 -0.77
CA VAL A 103 3.38 0.57 -0.36
C VAL A 103 3.40 0.41 1.16
N LEU A 104 4.41 0.92 1.87
CA LEU A 104 4.45 0.93 3.34
C LEU A 104 3.29 1.76 3.93
N GLY A 105 3.00 2.93 3.37
CA GLY A 105 1.88 3.78 3.77
C GLY A 105 0.52 3.09 3.56
N LEU A 106 0.33 2.45 2.41
CA LEU A 106 -0.86 1.65 2.11
C LEU A 106 -1.02 0.50 3.12
N ILE A 107 0.03 -0.29 3.37
CA ILE A 107 -0.01 -1.40 4.35
C ILE A 107 -0.34 -0.89 5.75
N GLN A 108 0.19 0.28 6.13
CA GLN A 108 -0.15 0.90 7.41
C GLN A 108 -1.65 1.19 7.51
N HIS A 109 -2.25 1.75 6.46
CA HIS A 109 -3.67 2.04 6.40
C HIS A 109 -4.52 0.76 6.41
N GLU A 110 -4.18 -0.20 5.56
CA GLU A 110 -4.98 -1.41 5.30
C GLU A 110 -4.96 -2.41 6.46
N SER A 111 -3.77 -2.66 7.03
CA SER A 111 -3.60 -3.71 8.05
C SER A 111 -2.88 -3.24 9.30
N ASN A 112 -2.30 -2.03 9.30
CA ASN A 112 -1.34 -1.59 10.31
C ASN A 112 -0.28 -2.69 10.57
N PHE A 113 0.25 -3.25 9.48
CA PHE A 113 1.29 -4.28 9.47
C PHE A 113 0.90 -5.62 10.12
N ARG A 114 -0.38 -5.99 10.10
CA ARG A 114 -0.85 -7.29 10.62
C ARG A 114 -0.91 -8.35 9.52
N LYS A 115 -0.04 -9.37 9.60
CA LYS A 115 0.02 -10.51 8.67
C LYS A 115 -1.33 -11.21 8.45
N TYR A 116 -2.09 -11.39 9.53
CA TYR A 116 -3.36 -12.14 9.53
C TYR A 116 -4.60 -11.24 9.59
N ALA A 117 -4.49 -9.98 9.11
CA ALA A 117 -5.65 -9.09 9.03
C ALA A 117 -6.72 -9.66 8.08
N VAL A 118 -7.97 -9.60 8.52
CA VAL A 118 -9.16 -9.94 7.71
C VAL A 118 -10.20 -8.82 7.88
N SER A 119 -10.64 -8.20 6.79
CA SER A 119 -11.72 -7.20 6.83
C SER A 119 -13.10 -7.85 6.92
N GLY A 120 -14.12 -7.05 7.24
CA GLY A 120 -15.52 -7.52 7.20
C GLY A 120 -15.97 -7.97 5.80
N ALA A 121 -15.36 -7.45 4.73
CA ALA A 121 -15.61 -7.87 3.35
C ALA A 121 -14.76 -9.09 2.92
N GLY A 122 -13.85 -9.56 3.78
CA GLY A 122 -13.02 -10.74 3.53
C GLY A 122 -11.67 -10.47 2.88
N ALA A 123 -11.24 -9.21 2.80
CA ALA A 123 -9.90 -8.83 2.35
C ALA A 123 -8.83 -9.40 3.31
N ARG A 124 -7.66 -9.82 2.80
CA ARG A 124 -6.68 -10.59 3.59
C ARG A 124 -5.27 -10.01 3.57
N GLY A 125 -4.59 -10.13 4.71
CA GLY A 125 -3.17 -9.90 4.87
C GLY A 125 -2.75 -8.43 4.86
N TYR A 126 -1.47 -8.19 4.61
CA TYR A 126 -0.84 -6.87 4.76
C TYR A 126 -1.45 -5.79 3.88
N MET A 127 -1.70 -6.10 2.61
CA MET A 127 -2.27 -5.19 1.62
C MET A 127 -3.77 -5.38 1.40
N GLN A 128 -4.46 -6.11 2.30
CA GLN A 128 -5.90 -6.38 2.22
C GLN A 128 -6.36 -6.81 0.83
N VAL A 129 -5.71 -7.83 0.28
CA VAL A 129 -6.06 -8.37 -1.04
C VAL A 129 -7.36 -9.15 -0.94
N MET A 130 -8.30 -8.88 -1.84
CA MET A 130 -9.56 -9.61 -1.91
C MET A 130 -9.38 -11.02 -2.49
N PRO A 131 -10.04 -12.07 -1.95
CA PRO A 131 -9.87 -13.45 -2.42
C PRO A 131 -10.22 -13.69 -3.89
N PHE A 132 -11.06 -12.86 -4.50
CA PHE A 132 -11.41 -13.01 -5.91
C PHE A 132 -10.22 -12.82 -6.84
N TRP A 133 -9.26 -11.95 -6.48
CA TRP A 133 -8.03 -11.79 -7.26
C TRP A 133 -7.25 -13.09 -7.36
N MET A 134 -7.21 -13.88 -6.29
CA MET A 134 -6.57 -15.20 -6.34
C MET A 134 -7.28 -16.14 -7.32
N ARG A 135 -8.60 -16.09 -7.42
CA ARG A 135 -9.36 -16.91 -8.39
C ARG A 135 -9.16 -16.42 -9.82
N GLN A 136 -9.06 -15.11 -10.03
CA GLN A 136 -8.97 -14.51 -11.37
C GLN A 136 -7.57 -14.61 -11.96
N ILE A 137 -6.53 -14.28 -11.19
CA ILE A 137 -5.16 -14.17 -11.71
C ILE A 137 -4.20 -15.15 -11.04
N GLY A 138 -4.64 -15.95 -10.07
CA GLY A 138 -3.78 -16.80 -9.26
C GLY A 138 -3.65 -18.26 -9.66
N ASN A 139 -3.02 -19.01 -8.75
CA ASN A 139 -2.86 -20.45 -8.78
C ASN A 139 -3.47 -21.06 -7.51
N GLU A 140 -3.93 -22.32 -7.58
CA GLU A 140 -4.62 -23.01 -6.47
C GLU A 140 -3.77 -23.16 -5.19
N GLY A 141 -2.44 -23.11 -5.30
CA GLY A 141 -1.51 -23.21 -4.17
C GLY A 141 -1.15 -21.88 -3.48
N HIS A 142 -1.67 -20.75 -3.96
CA HIS A 142 -1.34 -19.45 -3.36
C HIS A 142 -2.12 -19.21 -2.06
N ASP A 143 -1.50 -18.51 -1.11
CA ASP A 143 -2.13 -18.09 0.15
C ASP A 143 -1.89 -16.59 0.42
N LEU A 144 -2.98 -15.82 0.57
CA LEU A 144 -2.91 -14.37 0.84
C LEU A 144 -2.40 -14.03 2.24
N PHE A 145 -2.22 -14.99 3.16
CA PHE A 145 -1.53 -14.75 4.42
C PHE A 145 -0.02 -14.97 4.34
N THR A 146 0.48 -15.55 3.24
CA THR A 146 1.92 -15.66 3.00
C THR A 146 2.47 -14.30 2.59
N LEU A 147 3.50 -13.82 3.30
CA LEU A 147 4.09 -12.48 3.15
C LEU A 147 4.35 -12.13 1.68
N ARG A 148 5.12 -12.98 1.01
CA ARG A 148 5.53 -12.74 -0.37
C ARG A 148 4.35 -12.73 -1.33
N THR A 149 3.47 -13.72 -1.23
CA THR A 149 2.26 -13.81 -2.04
C THR A 149 1.36 -12.59 -1.84
N ASN A 150 1.11 -12.17 -0.60
CA ASN A 150 0.28 -11.00 -0.33
C ASN A 150 0.84 -9.72 -0.99
N LEU A 151 2.14 -9.47 -0.82
CA LEU A 151 2.81 -8.30 -1.40
C LEU A 151 2.86 -8.37 -2.93
N ARG A 152 3.09 -9.57 -3.50
CA ARG A 152 3.08 -9.81 -4.95
C ARG A 152 1.77 -9.40 -5.58
N TYR A 153 0.67 -9.90 -5.00
CA TYR A 153 -0.68 -9.58 -5.45
C TYR A 153 -0.99 -8.11 -5.26
N GLY A 154 -0.81 -7.59 -4.04
CA GLY A 154 -1.15 -6.21 -3.73
C GLY A 154 -0.40 -5.21 -4.62
N CYS A 155 0.91 -5.41 -4.85
CA CYS A 155 1.69 -4.54 -5.73
C CYS A 155 1.28 -4.69 -7.21
N THR A 156 0.98 -5.91 -7.66
CA THR A 156 0.52 -6.15 -9.05
C THR A 156 -0.84 -5.48 -9.31
N ILE A 157 -1.77 -5.61 -8.36
CA ILE A 157 -3.11 -5.03 -8.45
C ILE A 157 -3.04 -3.50 -8.34
N LEU A 158 -2.23 -2.97 -7.43
CA LEU A 158 -2.04 -1.52 -7.28
C LEU A 158 -1.47 -0.89 -8.54
N ARG A 159 -0.43 -1.50 -9.14
CA ARG A 159 0.12 -1.03 -10.43
C ARG A 159 -0.95 -1.05 -11.52
N HIS A 160 -1.74 -2.11 -11.61
CA HIS A 160 -2.82 -2.22 -12.58
C HIS A 160 -3.83 -1.06 -12.46
N TYR A 161 -4.30 -0.76 -11.26
CA TYR A 161 -5.21 0.37 -11.05
C TYR A 161 -4.54 1.72 -11.34
N LEU A 162 -3.28 1.90 -10.96
CA LEU A 162 -2.54 3.13 -11.31
C LEU A 162 -2.36 3.32 -12.82
N ASP A 163 -2.20 2.23 -13.59
CA ASP A 163 -2.18 2.31 -15.05
C ASP A 163 -3.53 2.76 -15.61
N MET A 164 -4.64 2.26 -15.04
CA MET A 164 -5.99 2.67 -15.42
C MET A 164 -6.26 4.15 -15.11
N GLU A 165 -5.83 4.61 -13.93
CA GLU A 165 -5.95 5.99 -13.47
C GLU A 165 -4.85 6.93 -14.04
N LYS A 166 -4.03 6.44 -14.99
CA LYS A 166 -2.95 7.22 -15.64
C LYS A 166 -1.96 7.85 -14.65
N GLY A 167 -1.74 7.18 -13.52
CA GLY A 167 -0.83 7.61 -12.47
C GLY A 167 -1.40 8.65 -11.49
N ASP A 168 -2.71 8.89 -11.52
CA ASP A 168 -3.39 9.68 -10.48
C ASP A 168 -3.46 8.87 -9.17
N LEU A 169 -3.04 9.49 -8.06
CA LEU A 169 -2.82 8.88 -6.74
C LEU A 169 -3.68 9.56 -5.66
#